data_AF-A0A2G5VBP5-F1
#
_entry.id   AF-A0A2G5VBP5-F1
#
_cell.length_a   1.000
_cell.length_b   1.000
_cell.length_c   1.000
_cell.angle_alpha   90.00
_cell.angle_beta   90.00
_cell.angle_gamma   90.00
#
_symmetry.space_group_name_H-M   'P 1'
#
loop_
_entity.id
_entity.type
_entity.pdbx_description
1 polymer ?
#
loop_
_entity_poly.entity_id
_entity_poly.type
_entity_poly.pdbx_seq_one_letter_code
_entity_poly.pdbx_strand_id
1 'polypeptide(L)'
;MTEKEFSLKYRFKDVGKLEVDQEKHGPEEYHFGVIWTINIQKWDDRLAIFIHANLTDNQEIHADCTMKMLSRNKEKIELESGNKVFRGAGDQFWYSFIACEILKDEFLNDGKLEVEVKLKITKMIGFEKREELRSFGEEMKQFSDVILKVEDRKFYVSKLYLSSQSPYFATLFLGQFQESGKSEIELKDVDPDYFQCFLEVIYAEDAIDDNTVEGILQIADMYDTSLAIKKCEAFLMEKSKMGLKKKLELSAKYRLEELKKMYLTQFNRIFKTTVAADEGSRQVPRKRFRV
;
A
#
# COMPACT_ATOMS: atom_id res chain seq x y z
N MET A 1 1.10 24.66 -1.58
CA MET A 1 1.01 23.43 -0.75
C MET A 1 -0.12 22.60 -1.31
N THR A 2 0.21 21.46 -1.89
CA THR A 2 -0.74 20.42 -2.29
C THR A 2 -1.51 19.97 -1.05
N GLU A 3 -2.85 19.98 -1.11
CA GLU A 3 -3.66 19.46 0.01
C GLU A 3 -3.43 17.94 0.10
N LYS A 4 -2.89 17.48 1.24
CA LYS A 4 -2.71 16.06 1.53
C LYS A 4 -4.03 15.45 1.99
N GLU A 5 -4.96 15.26 1.06
CA GLU A 5 -6.30 14.75 1.33
C GLU A 5 -6.57 13.43 0.62
N PHE A 6 -7.21 12.48 1.32
CA PHE A 6 -7.57 11.16 0.79
C PHE A 6 -8.82 10.61 1.48
N SER A 7 -9.34 9.49 0.99
CA SER A 7 -10.49 8.82 1.60
C SER A 7 -10.29 7.32 1.65
N LEU A 8 -10.45 6.76 2.85
CA LEU A 8 -10.48 5.32 3.07
C LEU A 8 -11.93 4.86 2.95
N LYS A 9 -12.21 3.87 2.10
CA LYS A 9 -13.58 3.38 1.85
C LYS A 9 -13.62 1.87 1.94
N TYR A 10 -14.46 1.35 2.84
CA TYR A 10 -14.58 -0.08 2.98
C TYR A 10 -16.00 -0.55 3.28
N ARG A 11 -16.32 -1.74 2.75
CA ARG A 11 -17.58 -2.43 2.96
C ARG A 11 -17.36 -3.68 3.81
N PHE A 12 -17.68 -3.58 5.09
CA PHE A 12 -17.67 -4.72 6.01
C PHE A 12 -18.87 -5.62 5.73
N LYS A 13 -18.66 -6.94 5.85
CA LYS A 13 -19.70 -7.98 5.70
C LYS A 13 -20.00 -8.61 7.05
N ASP A 14 -21.20 -9.18 7.19
CA ASP A 14 -21.65 -9.89 8.39
C ASP A 14 -21.48 -9.09 9.69
N VAL A 15 -21.70 -7.76 9.65
CA VAL A 15 -21.53 -6.88 10.80
C VAL A 15 -22.60 -7.14 11.87
N GLY A 16 -23.83 -7.43 11.45
CA GLY A 16 -24.92 -7.77 12.37
C GLY A 16 -24.73 -9.07 13.15
N LYS A 17 -23.73 -9.89 12.80
CA LYS A 17 -23.38 -11.16 13.47
C LYS A 17 -22.12 -11.04 14.34
N LEU A 18 -21.55 -9.85 14.48
CA LEU A 18 -20.37 -9.65 15.33
C LEU A 18 -20.72 -9.98 16.78
N GLU A 19 -19.86 -10.75 17.43
CA GLU A 19 -19.88 -10.97 18.87
C GLU A 19 -19.24 -9.79 19.60
N VAL A 20 -19.49 -9.67 20.91
CA VAL A 20 -18.86 -8.62 21.74
C VAL A 20 -17.35 -8.82 21.73
N ASP A 21 -16.62 -7.69 21.67
CA ASP A 21 -15.16 -7.58 21.55
C ASP A 21 -14.56 -8.11 20.24
N GLN A 22 -15.39 -8.67 19.34
CA GLN A 22 -14.94 -9.13 18.04
C GLN A 22 -14.61 -7.94 17.14
N GLU A 23 -13.43 -8.01 16.51
CA GLU A 23 -12.94 -7.01 15.56
C GLU A 23 -12.99 -7.53 14.11
N LYS A 24 -13.18 -6.62 13.16
CA LYS A 24 -12.94 -6.84 11.73
C LYS A 24 -12.05 -5.75 11.19
N HIS A 25 -11.00 -6.16 10.49
CA HIS A 25 -10.05 -5.24 9.87
C HIS A 25 -10.39 -5.02 8.39
N GLY A 26 -10.28 -3.76 7.97
CA GLY A 26 -10.27 -3.37 6.57
C GLY A 26 -8.91 -3.68 5.90
N PRO A 27 -8.78 -3.36 4.61
CA PRO A 27 -7.50 -3.45 3.91
C PRO A 27 -6.52 -2.39 4.43
N GLU A 28 -5.24 -2.69 4.30
CA GLU A 28 -4.17 -1.71 4.44
C GLU A 28 -4.13 -0.83 3.18
N GLU A 29 -4.23 0.48 3.37
CA GLU A 29 -4.09 1.47 2.31
C GLU A 29 -2.88 2.36 2.58
N TYR A 30 -2.07 2.62 1.55
CA TYR A 30 -0.89 3.45 1.68
C TYR A 30 -1.16 4.87 1.22
N HIS A 31 -0.98 5.85 2.11
CA HIS A 31 -1.15 7.26 1.80
C HIS A 31 -0.08 8.09 2.51
N PHE A 32 0.64 8.92 1.74
CA PHE A 32 1.63 9.87 2.24
C PHE A 32 2.73 9.27 3.13
N GLY A 33 3.28 8.12 2.76
CA GLY A 33 4.35 7.51 3.55
C GLY A 33 3.87 6.55 4.65
N VAL A 34 2.55 6.42 4.84
CA VAL A 34 1.95 5.76 6.01
C VAL A 34 0.92 4.72 5.58
N ILE A 35 0.91 3.60 6.30
CA ILE A 35 -0.12 2.57 6.18
C ILE A 35 -1.30 2.96 7.07
N TRP A 36 -2.48 3.02 6.47
CA TRP A 36 -3.75 3.32 7.12
C TRP A 36 -4.67 2.11 7.07
N THR A 37 -5.47 1.89 8.11
CA THR A 37 -6.51 0.87 8.13
C THR A 37 -7.80 1.40 8.76
N ILE A 38 -8.94 0.95 8.23
CA ILE A 38 -10.25 1.13 8.87
C ILE A 38 -10.64 -0.18 9.53
N ASN A 39 -10.93 -0.17 10.82
CA ASN A 39 -11.37 -1.37 11.56
C ASN A 39 -12.72 -1.11 12.23
N ILE A 40 -13.44 -2.18 12.56
CA ILE A 40 -14.64 -2.10 13.40
C ILE A 40 -14.55 -3.09 14.54
N GLN A 41 -15.03 -2.69 15.71
CA GLN A 41 -15.14 -3.58 16.87
C GLN A 41 -16.50 -3.39 17.53
N LYS A 42 -17.13 -4.48 17.94
CA LYS A 42 -18.38 -4.42 18.68
C LYS A 42 -18.10 -4.31 20.18
N TRP A 43 -18.62 -3.27 20.81
CA TRP A 43 -18.55 -3.04 22.26
C TRP A 43 -19.97 -3.07 22.81
N ASP A 44 -20.41 -4.23 23.29
CA ASP A 44 -21.76 -4.45 23.83
C ASP A 44 -22.89 -3.87 22.93
N ASP A 45 -23.48 -2.74 23.33
CA ASP A 45 -24.57 -2.04 22.64
C ASP A 45 -24.10 -1.07 21.54
N ARG A 46 -22.79 -0.95 21.30
CA ARG A 46 -22.18 -0.03 20.32
C ARG A 46 -21.27 -0.75 19.34
N LEU A 47 -21.09 -0.14 18.17
CA LEU A 47 -20.04 -0.49 17.23
C LEU A 47 -19.06 0.68 17.18
N ALA A 48 -17.80 0.41 17.51
CA ALA A 48 -16.71 1.35 17.32
C ALA A 48 -16.11 1.16 15.92
N ILE A 49 -15.78 2.27 15.28
CA ILE A 49 -15.12 2.34 13.97
C ILE A 49 -13.80 3.08 14.19
N PHE A 50 -12.69 2.43 13.86
CA PHE A 50 -11.34 2.94 14.09
C PHE A 50 -10.66 3.26 12.77
N ILE A 51 -9.86 4.31 12.79
CA ILE A 51 -8.85 4.62 11.78
C ILE A 51 -7.51 4.52 12.46
N HIS A 52 -6.66 3.62 11.99
CA HIS A 52 -5.29 3.48 12.48
C HIS A 52 -4.31 4.04 11.47
N ALA A 53 -3.32 4.77 11.97
CA ALA A 53 -2.11 5.14 11.23
C ALA A 53 -0.95 4.34 11.82
N ASN A 54 -0.25 3.56 11.00
CA ASN A 54 0.93 2.83 11.43
C ASN A 54 2.13 3.78 11.54
N LEU A 55 2.47 4.17 12.77
CA LEU A 55 3.48 5.18 13.07
C LEU A 55 4.56 4.61 13.98
N THR A 56 5.80 5.03 13.76
CA THR A 56 6.90 4.83 14.72
C THR A 56 6.78 5.82 15.89
N ASP A 57 7.44 5.53 17.02
CA ASP A 57 7.30 6.30 18.26
C ASP A 57 7.61 7.81 18.11
N ASN A 58 8.43 8.19 17.13
CA ASN A 58 8.84 9.57 16.88
C ASN A 58 7.96 10.29 15.85
N GLN A 59 6.98 9.61 15.27
CA GLN A 59 6.12 10.15 14.21
C GLN A 59 4.79 10.66 14.75
N GLU A 60 4.37 11.82 14.23
CA GLU A 60 3.03 12.37 14.47
C GLU A 60 2.37 12.84 13.18
N ILE A 61 1.08 12.55 13.02
CA ILE A 61 0.26 13.09 11.93
C ILE A 61 -0.89 13.87 12.52
N HIS A 62 -1.02 15.14 12.15
CA HIS A 62 -2.19 15.94 12.41
C HIS A 62 -3.11 15.86 11.19
N ALA A 63 -4.36 15.50 11.40
CA ALA A 63 -5.35 15.46 10.35
C ALA A 63 -6.73 15.85 10.82
N ASP A 64 -7.51 16.41 9.91
CA ASP A 64 -8.95 16.56 10.07
C ASP A 64 -9.60 15.29 9.51
N CYS A 65 -10.40 14.63 10.33
CA CYS A 65 -11.06 13.36 10.00
C CYS A 65 -12.57 13.61 9.92
N THR A 66 -13.19 13.14 8.83
CA THR A 66 -14.65 13.18 8.65
C THR A 66 -15.15 11.79 8.29
N MET A 67 -16.01 11.22 9.13
CA MET A 67 -16.62 9.91 8.92
C MET A 67 -18.01 10.02 8.31
N LYS A 68 -18.22 9.26 7.25
CA LYS A 68 -19.50 9.11 6.56
C LYS A 68 -19.87 7.64 6.45
N MET A 69 -21.15 7.36 6.61
CA MET A 69 -21.72 6.03 6.44
C MET A 69 -22.84 6.06 5.42
N LEU A 70 -22.95 5.01 4.62
CA LEU A 70 -24.04 4.87 3.66
C LEU A 70 -25.30 4.34 4.38
N SER A 71 -26.37 5.11 4.35
CA SER A 71 -27.67 4.68 4.87
C SER A 71 -28.35 3.68 3.93
N ARG A 72 -29.38 3.00 4.43
CA ARG A 72 -30.25 2.12 3.64
C ARG A 72 -30.92 2.82 2.46
N ASN A 73 -31.16 4.13 2.58
CA ASN A 73 -31.73 4.96 1.52
C ASN A 73 -30.67 5.40 0.48
N LYS A 74 -29.44 4.89 0.59
CA LYS A 74 -28.29 5.21 -0.27
C LYS A 74 -27.81 6.66 -0.12
N GLU A 75 -28.15 7.30 0.99
CA GLU A 75 -27.63 8.62 1.35
C GLU A 75 -26.36 8.47 2.17
N LYS A 76 -25.36 9.33 1.95
CA LYS A 76 -24.17 9.38 2.79
C LYS A 76 -24.43 10.33 3.95
N ILE A 77 -24.48 9.79 5.16
CA ILE A 77 -24.70 10.54 6.38
C ILE A 77 -23.35 10.77 7.05
N GLU A 78 -23.03 12.03 7.33
CA GLU A 78 -21.88 12.40 8.15
C GLU A 78 -22.23 12.21 9.62
N LEU A 79 -21.38 11.46 10.33
CA LEU A 79 -21.65 11.08 11.71
C LEU A 79 -20.74 11.81 12.69
N GLU A 80 -19.48 11.97 12.33
CA GLU A 80 -18.47 12.57 13.20
C GLU A 80 -17.43 13.28 12.33
N SER A 81 -17.02 14.47 12.77
CA SER A 81 -15.94 15.25 12.20
C SER A 81 -15.08 15.81 13.32
N GLY A 82 -13.75 15.65 13.25
CA GLY A 82 -12.87 16.12 14.29
C GLY A 82 -11.40 16.11 13.91
N ASN A 83 -10.63 16.89 14.66
CA ASN A 83 -9.18 16.97 14.47
C ASN A 83 -8.52 15.88 15.31
N LYS A 84 -7.58 15.15 14.73
CA LYS A 84 -6.78 14.13 15.42
C LYS A 84 -5.29 14.38 15.24
N VAL A 85 -4.54 14.11 16.30
CA VAL A 85 -3.10 13.85 16.21
C VAL A 85 -2.86 12.36 16.44
N PHE A 86 -2.44 11.66 15.39
CA PHE A 86 -2.02 10.27 15.45
C PHE A 86 -0.56 10.20 15.91
N ARG A 87 -0.23 9.30 16.85
CA ARG A 87 1.13 9.13 17.39
C ARG A 87 1.50 7.67 17.54
N GLY A 88 2.77 7.32 17.23
CA GLY A 88 3.28 5.95 17.37
C GLY A 88 3.18 5.37 18.79
N ALA A 89 3.42 6.18 19.82
CA ALA A 89 3.42 5.75 21.23
C ALA A 89 2.01 5.60 21.84
N GLY A 90 1.14 4.79 21.22
CA GLY A 90 -0.14 4.36 21.79
C GLY A 90 -1.37 5.20 21.48
N ASP A 91 -1.23 6.29 20.70
CA ASP A 91 -2.36 7.11 20.23
C ASP A 91 -2.47 7.09 18.70
N GLN A 92 -2.36 5.89 18.13
CA GLN A 92 -2.30 5.63 16.69
C GLN A 92 -3.67 5.65 16.01
N PHE A 93 -4.74 5.92 16.75
CA PHE A 93 -6.09 5.75 16.23
C PHE A 93 -7.05 6.89 16.55
N TRP A 94 -7.90 7.18 15.58
CA TRP A 94 -9.12 7.97 15.76
C TRP A 94 -10.30 7.02 15.70
N TYR A 95 -11.34 7.26 16.50
CA TYR A 95 -12.51 6.41 16.47
C TYR A 95 -13.79 7.21 16.68
N SER A 96 -14.88 6.64 16.19
CA SER A 96 -16.24 7.05 16.46
C SER A 96 -17.06 5.81 16.79
N PHE A 97 -18.17 5.98 17.50
CA PHE A 97 -19.09 4.89 17.81
C PHE A 97 -20.50 5.18 17.30
N ILE A 98 -21.24 4.11 17.03
CA ILE A 98 -22.66 4.16 16.70
C ILE A 98 -23.42 3.14 17.55
N ALA A 99 -24.60 3.52 18.05
CA ALA A 99 -25.47 2.59 18.77
C ALA A 99 -25.90 1.45 17.84
N CYS A 100 -25.89 0.21 18.32
CA CYS A 100 -26.26 -0.96 17.54
C CYS A 100 -27.70 -0.91 17.04
N GLU A 101 -28.60 -0.21 17.75
CA GLU A 101 -29.98 0.01 17.34
C GLU A 101 -30.05 0.86 16.06
N ILE A 102 -29.48 2.06 16.09
CA ILE A 102 -29.40 2.98 14.93
C ILE A 102 -28.66 2.30 13.77
N LEU A 103 -27.54 1.63 14.06
CA LEU A 103 -26.76 0.88 13.08
C LEU A 103 -27.64 -0.14 12.32
N LYS A 104 -28.44 -0.93 13.04
CA LYS A 104 -29.31 -1.94 12.46
C LYS A 104 -30.40 -1.31 11.60
N ASP A 105 -31.03 -0.25 12.09
CA ASP A 105 -32.21 0.33 11.47
C ASP A 105 -31.87 1.18 10.24
N GLU A 106 -30.75 1.92 10.29
CA GLU A 106 -30.45 2.94 9.28
C GLU A 106 -29.29 2.58 8.35
N PHE A 107 -28.30 1.81 8.80
CA PHE A 107 -27.01 1.68 8.08
C PHE A 107 -26.71 0.26 7.60
N LEU A 108 -27.18 -0.79 8.30
CA LEU A 108 -26.95 -2.16 7.87
C LEU A 108 -27.87 -2.56 6.72
N ASN A 109 -27.29 -2.96 5.59
CA ASN A 109 -28.03 -3.49 4.45
C ASN A 109 -27.58 -4.94 4.19
N ASP A 110 -28.45 -5.91 4.50
CA ASP A 110 -28.14 -7.35 4.36
C ASP A 110 -26.84 -7.73 5.11
N GLY A 111 -26.71 -7.23 6.34
CA GLY A 111 -25.53 -7.43 7.19
C GLY A 111 -24.25 -6.72 6.71
N LYS A 112 -24.31 -5.90 5.67
CA LYS A 112 -23.18 -5.12 5.15
C LYS A 112 -23.21 -3.70 5.68
N LEU A 113 -22.03 -3.16 5.96
CA LEU A 113 -21.81 -1.80 6.42
C LEU A 113 -20.81 -1.10 5.50
N GLU A 114 -21.15 0.06 4.97
CA GLU A 114 -20.26 0.87 4.14
C GLU A 114 -19.82 2.12 4.89
N VAL A 115 -18.51 2.23 5.08
CA VAL A 115 -17.85 3.32 5.81
C VAL A 115 -16.91 4.04 4.85
N GLU A 116 -16.92 5.37 4.89
CA GLU A 116 -15.98 6.25 4.22
C GLU A 116 -15.42 7.22 5.26
N VAL A 117 -14.10 7.27 5.41
CA VAL A 117 -13.45 8.30 6.22
C VAL A 117 -12.58 9.14 5.31
N LYS A 118 -12.88 10.44 5.26
CA LYS A 118 -12.07 11.45 4.59
C LYS A 118 -11.04 11.97 5.58
N LEU A 119 -9.78 11.97 5.17
CA LEU A 119 -8.66 12.49 5.97
C LEU A 119 -8.01 13.64 5.22
N LYS A 120 -7.84 14.77 5.91
CA LYS A 120 -7.05 15.92 5.44
C LYS A 120 -5.86 16.11 6.37
N ILE A 121 -4.68 15.68 5.93
CA ILE A 121 -3.45 15.84 6.70
C ILE A 121 -3.04 17.32 6.69
N THR A 122 -2.94 17.90 7.88
CA THR A 122 -2.54 19.30 8.08
C THR A 122 -1.08 19.43 8.48
N LYS A 123 -0.49 18.41 9.11
CA LYS A 123 0.92 18.39 9.52
C LYS A 123 1.44 16.97 9.68
N MET A 124 2.71 16.75 9.35
CA MET A 124 3.42 15.51 9.60
C MET A 124 4.76 15.82 10.29
N ILE A 125 5.08 15.13 11.39
CA ILE A 125 6.29 15.30 12.22
C ILE A 125 7.00 13.95 12.34
N GLY A 126 8.33 13.94 12.36
CA GLY A 126 9.12 12.69 12.42
C GLY A 126 9.12 11.90 11.11
N PHE A 127 8.56 12.47 10.05
CA PHE A 127 8.71 12.02 8.67
C PHE A 127 9.89 12.77 8.06
N GLU A 128 11.07 12.54 8.61
CA GLU A 128 12.29 13.03 7.97
C GLU A 128 12.29 12.51 6.54
N LYS A 129 12.56 13.40 5.59
CA LYS A 129 12.76 12.98 4.21
C LYS A 129 13.84 11.92 4.24
N ARG A 130 13.54 10.76 3.68
CA ARG A 130 14.51 9.71 3.45
C ARG A 130 15.79 10.36 2.91
N GLU A 131 16.93 10.04 3.52
CA GLU A 131 18.21 10.52 3.03
C GLU A 131 18.36 10.05 1.58
N GLU A 132 18.48 11.00 0.67
CA GLU A 132 18.64 10.73 -0.74
C GLU A 132 20.04 10.13 -0.95
N LEU A 133 20.07 8.88 -1.41
CA LEU A 133 21.32 8.16 -1.59
C LEU A 133 22.12 8.71 -2.78
N ARG A 134 21.45 9.40 -3.69
CA ARG A 134 22.05 9.99 -4.88
C ARG A 134 21.39 11.30 -5.27
N SER A 135 22.21 12.28 -5.60
CA SER A 135 21.69 13.54 -6.14
C SER A 135 21.28 13.40 -7.61
N PHE A 136 20.13 14.02 -7.92
CA PHE A 136 19.68 14.36 -9.27
C PHE A 136 19.27 15.84 -9.37
N GLY A 137 19.78 16.68 -8.47
CA GLY A 137 19.45 18.11 -8.39
C GLY A 137 20.20 18.96 -9.44
N GLU A 138 20.07 20.29 -9.32
CA GLU A 138 20.68 21.24 -10.26
C GLU A 138 22.22 21.15 -10.31
N GLU A 139 22.86 20.70 -9.23
CA GLU A 139 24.28 20.39 -9.16
C GLU A 139 24.72 19.32 -10.17
N MET A 140 23.80 18.47 -10.64
CA MET A 140 24.05 17.44 -11.64
C MET A 140 23.91 17.94 -13.08
N LYS A 141 23.50 19.21 -13.29
CA LYS A 141 23.21 19.78 -14.62
C LYS A 141 24.31 19.60 -15.65
N GLN A 142 25.58 19.69 -15.26
CA GLN A 142 26.71 19.50 -16.18
C GLN A 142 26.87 18.05 -16.70
N PHE A 143 26.27 17.09 -16.00
CA PHE A 143 26.30 15.66 -16.32
C PHE A 143 24.96 15.16 -16.89
N SER A 144 24.06 16.08 -17.25
CA SER A 144 22.70 15.78 -17.68
C SER A 144 22.39 16.44 -19.01
N ASP A 145 21.60 15.74 -19.83
CA ASP A 145 21.16 16.18 -21.16
C ASP A 145 19.63 16.34 -21.22
N VAL A 146 18.92 16.09 -20.12
CA VAL A 146 17.48 16.33 -19.95
C VAL A 146 17.13 16.61 -18.49
N ILE A 147 16.07 17.41 -18.32
CA ILE A 147 15.41 17.63 -17.04
C ILE A 147 14.05 16.94 -17.07
N LEU A 148 13.81 16.04 -16.13
CA LEU A 148 12.49 15.48 -15.87
C LEU A 148 11.86 16.24 -14.71
N LYS A 149 10.72 16.86 -14.95
CA LYS A 149 9.96 17.58 -13.92
C LYS A 149 8.84 16.69 -13.43
N VAL A 150 8.83 16.38 -12.14
CA VAL A 150 7.78 15.62 -11.45
C VAL A 150 7.20 16.54 -10.39
N GLU A 151 5.93 16.91 -10.53
CA GLU A 151 5.30 17.95 -9.73
C GLU A 151 6.12 19.26 -9.69
N ASP A 152 6.60 19.68 -8.52
CA ASP A 152 7.44 20.87 -8.32
C ASP A 152 8.95 20.56 -8.31
N ARG A 153 9.35 19.29 -8.42
CA ARG A 153 10.73 18.83 -8.34
C ARG A 153 11.32 18.58 -9.73
N LYS A 154 12.60 18.96 -9.90
CA LYS A 154 13.37 18.76 -11.13
C LYS A 154 14.47 17.71 -10.93
N PHE A 155 14.57 16.80 -11.89
CA PHE A 155 15.55 15.72 -11.92
C PHE A 155 16.43 15.86 -13.15
N TYR A 156 17.72 16.09 -12.93
CA TYR A 156 18.73 16.25 -13.96
C TYR A 156 19.33 14.86 -14.24
N VAL A 157 19.04 14.31 -15.42
CA VAL A 157 19.36 12.92 -15.77
C VAL A 157 19.91 12.79 -17.20
N SER A 158 20.33 11.57 -17.56
CA SER A 158 20.83 11.23 -18.90
C SER A 158 19.77 10.49 -19.73
N LYS A 159 19.40 11.05 -20.89
CA LYS A 159 18.50 10.45 -21.89
C LYS A 159 18.99 9.07 -22.29
N LEU A 160 20.27 8.94 -22.64
CA LEU A 160 20.83 7.67 -23.09
C LEU A 160 20.78 6.61 -21.99
N TYR A 161 21.12 6.98 -20.76
CA TYR A 161 21.09 6.04 -19.63
C TYR A 161 19.67 5.56 -19.35
N LEU A 162 18.71 6.46 -19.17
CA LEU A 162 17.32 6.08 -18.90
C LEU A 162 16.73 5.26 -20.07
N SER A 163 17.03 5.63 -21.31
CA SER A 163 16.62 4.86 -22.50
C SER A 163 17.15 3.42 -22.49
N SER A 164 18.38 3.22 -22.00
CA SER A 164 18.96 1.87 -21.89
C SER A 164 18.27 1.00 -20.83
N GLN A 165 17.64 1.61 -19.84
CA GLN A 165 16.96 0.93 -18.74
C GLN A 165 15.46 0.73 -18.99
N SER A 166 14.87 1.51 -19.89
CA SER A 166 13.42 1.62 -20.06
C SER A 166 13.05 1.85 -21.53
N PRO A 167 12.30 0.91 -22.16
CA PRO A 167 11.73 1.10 -23.49
C PRO A 167 10.80 2.32 -23.59
N TYR A 168 10.10 2.65 -22.49
CA TYR A 168 9.29 3.86 -22.40
C TYR A 168 10.16 5.11 -22.57
N PHE A 169 11.24 5.25 -21.78
CA PHE A 169 12.14 6.40 -21.89
C PHE A 169 12.90 6.42 -23.22
N ALA A 170 13.25 5.25 -23.78
CA ALA A 170 13.82 5.17 -25.11
C ALA A 170 12.87 5.77 -26.17
N THR A 171 11.59 5.42 -26.08
CA THR A 171 10.55 5.97 -26.97
C THR A 171 10.35 7.47 -26.74
N LEU A 172 10.32 7.91 -25.48
CA LEU A 172 10.14 9.32 -25.11
C LEU A 172 11.28 10.22 -25.62
N PHE A 173 12.53 9.77 -25.46
CA PHE A 173 13.71 10.58 -25.74
C PHE A 173 14.26 10.42 -27.16
N LEU A 174 14.15 9.22 -27.75
CA LEU A 174 14.75 8.89 -29.05
C LEU A 174 13.69 8.69 -30.15
N GLY A 175 12.40 8.71 -29.79
CA GLY A 175 11.29 8.65 -30.74
C GLY A 175 11.09 9.94 -31.53
N GLN A 176 10.17 9.89 -32.49
CA GLN A 176 9.82 11.03 -33.36
C GLN A 176 8.69 11.90 -32.79
N PHE A 177 8.63 12.04 -31.46
CA PHE A 177 7.63 12.86 -30.77
C PHE A 177 8.16 14.28 -30.51
N GLN A 178 7.27 15.24 -30.21
CA GLN A 178 7.70 16.62 -29.91
C GLN A 178 8.57 16.67 -28.65
N GLU A 179 8.39 15.71 -27.74
CA GLU A 179 9.12 15.57 -26.48
C GLU A 179 10.60 15.27 -26.67
N SER A 180 11.00 14.56 -27.73
CA SER A 180 12.40 14.13 -27.91
C SER A 180 13.37 15.32 -28.06
N GLY A 181 12.89 16.42 -28.63
CA GLY A 181 13.64 17.67 -28.78
C GLY A 181 13.64 18.59 -27.55
N LYS A 182 12.84 18.30 -26.51
CA LYS A 182 12.75 19.14 -25.32
C LYS A 182 13.94 18.92 -24.38
N SER A 183 14.38 19.99 -23.72
CA SER A 183 15.38 19.97 -22.64
C SER A 183 14.75 19.77 -21.25
N GLU A 184 13.47 20.08 -21.10
CA GLU A 184 12.67 19.83 -19.89
C GLU A 184 11.36 19.13 -20.29
N ILE A 185 11.05 18.01 -19.64
CA ILE A 185 9.86 17.18 -19.90
C ILE A 185 9.14 16.97 -18.58
N GLU A 186 7.84 17.27 -18.55
CA GLU A 186 6.97 17.04 -17.39
C GLU A 186 6.44 15.61 -17.39
N LEU A 187 6.60 14.92 -16.26
CA LEU A 187 6.02 13.62 -15.97
C LEU A 187 4.84 13.82 -15.02
N LYS A 188 3.68 13.27 -15.40
CA LYS A 188 2.43 13.39 -14.64
C LYS A 188 2.14 12.09 -13.91
N ASP A 189 1.31 12.20 -12.87
CA ASP A 189 0.81 11.07 -12.08
C ASP A 189 1.92 10.22 -11.43
N VAL A 190 3.03 10.88 -11.07
CA VAL A 190 4.18 10.28 -10.38
C VAL A 190 4.50 11.08 -9.13
N ASP A 191 4.70 10.38 -8.02
CA ASP A 191 5.17 10.97 -6.77
C ASP A 191 6.69 11.24 -6.85
N PRO A 192 7.15 12.45 -6.52
CA PRO A 192 8.56 12.83 -6.66
C PRO A 192 9.50 12.06 -5.73
N ASP A 193 9.06 11.64 -4.54
CA ASP A 193 9.89 10.89 -3.60
C ASP A 193 10.05 9.43 -4.07
N TYR A 194 9.00 8.83 -4.63
CA TYR A 194 9.13 7.53 -5.28
C TYR A 194 9.94 7.58 -6.57
N PHE A 195 9.85 8.67 -7.34
CA PHE A 195 10.67 8.85 -8.52
C PHE A 195 12.16 8.96 -8.17
N GLN A 196 12.50 9.68 -7.10
CA GLN A 196 13.85 9.72 -6.53
C GLN A 196 14.35 8.30 -6.19
N CYS A 197 13.57 7.53 -5.42
CA CYS A 197 13.92 6.15 -5.09
C CYS A 197 14.07 5.26 -6.34
N PHE A 198 13.18 5.39 -7.32
CA PHE A 198 13.26 4.65 -8.59
C PHE A 198 14.57 4.94 -9.33
N LEU A 199 14.94 6.23 -9.45
CA LEU A 199 16.20 6.61 -10.09
C LEU A 199 17.38 6.01 -9.32
N GLU A 200 17.42 6.16 -8.00
CA GLU A 200 18.45 5.56 -7.16
C GLU A 200 18.60 4.04 -7.39
N VAL A 201 17.49 3.29 -7.49
CA VAL A 201 17.51 1.84 -7.77
C VAL A 201 18.15 1.54 -9.12
N ILE A 202 17.76 2.24 -10.19
CA ILE A 202 18.33 1.96 -11.53
C ILE A 202 19.80 2.36 -11.58
N TYR A 203 20.21 3.40 -10.84
CA TYR A 203 21.60 3.82 -10.65
C TYR A 203 22.38 3.02 -9.59
N ALA A 204 21.83 1.88 -9.16
CA ALA A 204 22.46 0.87 -8.30
C ALA A 204 22.61 1.20 -6.81
N GLU A 205 21.83 2.14 -6.28
CA GLU A 205 21.71 2.36 -4.84
C GLU A 205 20.70 1.39 -4.19
N ASP A 206 20.83 1.15 -2.88
CA ASP A 206 19.94 0.26 -2.10
C ASP A 206 18.72 1.03 -1.54
N ALA A 207 17.93 1.59 -2.45
CA ALA A 207 16.77 2.43 -2.12
C ALA A 207 15.48 1.66 -1.80
N ILE A 208 15.52 0.33 -1.82
CA ILE A 208 14.33 -0.54 -1.68
C ILE A 208 14.18 -0.97 -0.23
N ASP A 209 13.03 -0.61 0.37
CA ASP A 209 12.59 -1.10 1.66
C ASP A 209 11.07 -1.39 1.65
N ASP A 210 10.51 -1.81 2.80
CA ASP A 210 9.08 -2.13 2.90
C ASP A 210 8.15 -0.92 2.68
N ASN A 211 8.65 0.31 2.83
CA ASN A 211 7.90 1.54 2.61
C ASN A 211 8.03 2.06 1.17
N THR A 212 9.15 1.79 0.49
CA THR A 212 9.42 2.30 -0.86
C THR A 212 9.09 1.30 -1.97
N VAL A 213 9.10 0.00 -1.70
CA VAL A 213 9.01 -1.04 -2.73
C VAL A 213 7.75 -0.96 -3.60
N GLU A 214 6.59 -0.65 -3.03
CA GLU A 214 5.34 -0.54 -3.80
C GLU A 214 5.35 0.69 -4.73
N GLY A 215 5.85 1.83 -4.25
CA GLY A 215 5.98 3.04 -5.06
C GLY A 215 7.00 2.88 -6.20
N ILE A 216 8.14 2.22 -5.93
CA ILE A 216 9.14 1.90 -6.97
C ILE A 216 8.53 0.93 -8.00
N LEU A 217 7.80 -0.10 -7.56
CA LEU A 217 7.10 -1.03 -8.46
C LEU A 217 6.08 -0.32 -9.35
N GLN A 218 5.32 0.63 -8.79
CA GLN A 218 4.36 1.44 -9.56
C GLN A 218 5.04 2.20 -10.69
N ILE A 219 6.15 2.89 -10.40
CA ILE A 219 6.89 3.66 -11.40
C ILE A 219 7.58 2.74 -12.42
N ALA A 220 8.17 1.65 -11.95
CA ALA A 220 8.85 0.68 -12.80
C ALA A 220 7.89 -0.01 -13.78
N ASP A 221 6.65 -0.30 -13.36
CA ASP A 221 5.60 -0.82 -14.25
C ASP A 221 5.14 0.25 -15.26
N MET A 222 4.92 1.49 -14.81
CA MET A 222 4.52 2.61 -15.67
C MET A 222 5.55 2.90 -16.77
N TYR A 223 6.83 2.86 -16.43
CA TYR A 223 7.94 3.16 -17.33
C TYR A 223 8.67 1.91 -17.84
N ASP A 224 8.05 0.74 -17.77
CA ASP A 224 8.57 -0.52 -18.34
C ASP A 224 10.06 -0.78 -18.00
N THR A 225 10.39 -0.73 -16.71
CA THR A 225 11.77 -0.84 -16.23
C THR A 225 12.02 -2.19 -15.57
N SER A 226 12.29 -3.19 -16.39
CA SER A 226 12.49 -4.60 -15.98
C SER A 226 13.55 -4.78 -14.87
N LEU A 227 14.62 -3.98 -14.86
CA LEU A 227 15.67 -4.05 -13.84
C LEU A 227 15.12 -3.70 -12.44
N ALA A 228 14.38 -2.61 -12.35
CA ALA A 228 13.80 -2.15 -11.08
C ALA A 228 12.77 -3.16 -10.56
N ILE A 229 11.91 -3.70 -11.44
CA ILE A 229 10.95 -4.77 -11.07
C ILE A 229 11.66 -5.97 -10.46
N LYS A 230 12.73 -6.48 -11.10
CA LYS A 230 13.49 -7.63 -10.60
C LYS A 230 14.16 -7.36 -9.25
N LYS A 231 14.69 -6.15 -9.04
CA LYS A 231 15.29 -5.76 -7.75
C LYS A 231 14.23 -5.69 -6.64
N CYS A 232 13.08 -5.09 -6.91
CA CYS A 232 11.96 -5.05 -5.98
C CYS A 232 11.45 -6.47 -5.66
N GLU A 233 11.35 -7.32 -6.67
CA GLU A 233 10.95 -8.71 -6.50
C GLU A 233 11.91 -9.50 -5.60
N ALA A 234 13.22 -9.37 -5.82
CA ALA A 234 14.25 -9.98 -4.97
C ALA A 234 14.14 -9.48 -3.51
N PHE A 235 13.97 -8.18 -3.31
CA PHE A 235 13.76 -7.61 -1.98
C PHE A 235 12.53 -8.21 -1.28
N LEU A 236 11.39 -8.31 -1.99
CA LEU A 236 10.16 -8.89 -1.45
C LEU A 236 10.33 -10.36 -1.03
N MET A 237 11.15 -11.12 -1.76
CA MET A 237 11.44 -12.52 -1.43
C MET A 237 12.39 -12.66 -0.24
N GLU A 238 13.45 -11.85 -0.18
CA GLU A 238 14.60 -12.11 0.69
C GLU A 238 14.63 -11.26 1.96
N LYS A 239 14.22 -9.99 1.88
CA LYS A 239 14.47 -8.98 2.93
C LYS A 239 13.19 -8.41 3.54
N SER A 240 12.12 -8.34 2.76
CA SER A 240 10.86 -7.70 3.17
C SER A 240 10.18 -8.39 4.36
N LYS A 241 9.69 -7.59 5.31
CA LYS A 241 8.90 -8.05 6.47
C LYS A 241 7.39 -8.09 6.19
N MET A 242 6.96 -7.74 4.97
CA MET A 242 5.55 -7.74 4.61
C MET A 242 4.90 -9.12 4.77
N GLY A 243 3.62 -9.12 5.17
CA GLY A 243 2.81 -10.33 5.23
C GLY A 243 2.61 -10.98 3.86
N LEU A 244 2.44 -12.31 3.86
CA LEU A 244 2.24 -13.12 2.65
C LEU A 244 1.13 -12.58 1.74
N LYS A 245 0.02 -12.15 2.32
CA LYS A 245 -1.12 -11.61 1.57
C LYS A 245 -0.72 -10.38 0.73
N LYS A 246 -0.03 -9.41 1.34
CA LYS A 246 0.42 -8.20 0.65
C LYS A 246 1.44 -8.52 -0.45
N LYS A 247 2.41 -9.41 -0.17
CA LYS A 247 3.37 -9.87 -1.19
C LYS A 247 2.68 -10.53 -2.39
N LEU A 248 1.63 -11.32 -2.15
CA LEU A 248 0.81 -11.93 -3.21
C LEU A 248 0.02 -10.89 -4.02
N GLU A 249 -0.55 -9.88 -3.35
CA GLU A 249 -1.26 -8.78 -4.02
C GLU A 249 -0.31 -8.00 -4.95
N LEU A 250 0.89 -7.63 -4.45
CA LEU A 250 1.93 -6.98 -5.25
C LEU A 250 2.39 -7.87 -6.41
N SER A 251 2.60 -9.17 -6.15
CA SER A 251 2.98 -10.15 -7.17
C SER A 251 1.99 -10.24 -8.32
N ALA A 252 0.69 -10.25 -7.99
CA ALA A 252 -0.37 -10.27 -8.99
C ALA A 252 -0.45 -8.93 -9.76
N LYS A 253 -0.41 -7.80 -9.04
CA LYS A 253 -0.53 -6.45 -9.61
C LYS A 253 0.59 -6.12 -10.60
N TYR A 254 1.84 -6.39 -10.22
CA TYR A 254 3.05 -6.02 -10.98
C TYR A 254 3.70 -7.18 -11.72
N ARG A 255 3.00 -8.33 -11.83
CA ARG A 255 3.45 -9.52 -12.58
C ARG A 255 4.85 -10.00 -12.15
N LEU A 256 5.05 -10.14 -10.85
CA LEU A 256 6.32 -10.60 -10.26
C LEU A 256 6.44 -12.14 -10.42
N GLU A 257 7.08 -12.58 -11.50
CA GLU A 257 7.10 -13.98 -11.95
C GLU A 257 7.92 -14.94 -11.05
N GLU A 258 9.06 -14.51 -10.51
CA GLU A 258 9.87 -15.34 -9.61
C GLU A 258 9.16 -15.53 -8.25
N LEU A 259 8.52 -14.46 -7.76
CA LEU A 259 7.72 -14.50 -6.55
C LEU A 259 6.52 -15.45 -6.72
N LYS A 260 5.86 -15.46 -7.89
CA LYS A 260 4.81 -16.44 -8.24
C LYS A 260 5.35 -17.88 -8.22
N LYS A 261 6.50 -18.14 -8.85
CA LYS A 261 7.12 -19.49 -8.88
C LYS A 261 7.47 -19.98 -7.49
N MET A 262 8.01 -19.11 -6.63
CA MET A 262 8.32 -19.44 -5.25
C MET A 262 7.06 -19.89 -4.50
N TYR A 263 5.95 -19.16 -4.64
CA TYR A 263 4.68 -19.52 -3.98
C TYR A 263 4.08 -20.82 -4.49
N LEU A 264 4.07 -21.06 -5.81
CA LEU A 264 3.62 -22.33 -6.36
C LEU A 264 4.45 -23.50 -5.80
N THR A 265 5.75 -23.31 -5.63
CA THR A 265 6.64 -24.31 -5.05
C THR A 265 6.32 -24.58 -3.58
N GLN A 266 6.13 -23.53 -2.77
CA GLN A 266 5.76 -23.67 -1.35
C GLN A 266 4.38 -24.32 -1.18
N PHE A 267 3.39 -23.91 -1.97
CA PHE A 267 2.05 -24.50 -1.96
C PHE A 267 2.10 -26.00 -2.29
N ASN A 268 2.81 -26.38 -3.36
CA ASN A 268 2.98 -27.77 -3.75
C ASN A 268 3.68 -28.60 -2.66
N ARG A 269 4.62 -28.01 -1.92
CA ARG A 269 5.29 -28.66 -0.79
C ARG A 269 4.31 -28.92 0.36
N ILE A 270 3.55 -27.90 0.78
CA ILE A 270 2.54 -28.03 1.84
C ILE A 270 1.49 -29.07 1.45
N PHE A 271 0.95 -28.98 0.24
CA PHE A 271 -0.06 -29.91 -0.26
C PHE A 271 0.43 -31.37 -0.22
N LYS A 272 1.68 -31.63 -0.66
CA LYS A 272 2.29 -32.95 -0.56
C LYS A 272 2.44 -33.44 0.88
N THR A 273 2.83 -32.58 1.81
CA THR A 273 3.00 -32.95 3.23
C THR A 273 1.65 -33.23 3.91
N THR A 274 0.61 -32.45 3.63
CA THR A 274 -0.73 -32.66 4.17
C THR A 274 -1.36 -33.96 3.65
N VAL A 275 -1.23 -34.24 2.34
CA VAL A 275 -1.72 -35.50 1.76
C VAL A 275 -0.98 -36.72 2.34
N ALA A 276 0.34 -36.63 2.51
CA ALA A 276 1.12 -37.71 3.12
C ALA A 276 0.75 -37.97 4.60
N ALA A 277 0.41 -36.92 5.36
CA ALA A 277 -0.06 -37.05 6.74
C ALA A 277 -1.47 -37.70 6.83
N ASP A 278 -2.34 -37.43 5.85
CA ASP A 278 -3.69 -37.98 5.78
C ASP A 278 -3.73 -39.44 5.30
N GLU A 279 -2.73 -39.86 4.52
CA GLU A 279 -2.55 -41.26 4.12
C GLU A 279 -1.91 -42.12 5.24
N GLY A 280 -1.00 -41.55 6.03
CA GLY A 280 -0.36 -42.23 7.16
C GLY A 280 -1.30 -42.53 8.34
N SER A 281 -2.35 -41.72 8.53
CA SER A 281 -3.33 -41.88 9.62
C SER A 281 -4.41 -42.93 9.32
N ARG A 282 -4.58 -43.36 8.06
CA ARG A 282 -5.54 -44.40 7.65
C ARG A 282 -5.04 -45.84 7.83
N GLN A 283 -3.80 -46.04 8.28
CA GLN A 283 -3.25 -47.36 8.60
C GLN A 283 -3.10 -47.56 10.11
N VAL A 284 -4.20 -47.88 10.81
CA VAL A 284 -4.16 -48.49 12.15
C VAL A 284 -4.84 -49.88 12.08
N PRO A 285 -4.27 -50.96 12.65
CA PRO A 285 -4.52 -52.32 12.18
C PRO A 285 -5.85 -52.90 12.70
N ARG A 286 -6.56 -53.61 11.81
CA ARG A 286 -7.65 -54.52 12.17
C ARG A 286 -7.15 -55.55 13.20
N LYS A 287 -7.62 -55.46 14.45
CA LYS A 287 -7.47 -56.51 15.46
C LYS A 287 -8.03 -57.82 14.89
N ARG A 288 -7.15 -58.80 14.65
CA ARG A 288 -7.54 -60.17 14.33
C ARG A 288 -8.18 -60.80 15.57
N PHE A 289 -9.48 -61.11 15.48
CA PHE A 289 -10.09 -62.12 16.34
C PHE A 289 -9.50 -63.48 16.00
N ARG A 290 -9.04 -64.22 17.02
CA ARG A 290 -8.88 -65.68 16.94
C ARG A 290 -9.75 -66.27 18.05
N VAL A 291 -10.66 -67.14 17.64
CA VAL A 291 -11.36 -68.14 18.45
C VAL A 291 -10.36 -69.23 18.82
#